data_AF-A0A5B7C1E2-F1
#
_entry.id   AF-A0A5B7C1E2-F1
#
_cell.length_a   1.000
_cell.length_b   1.000
_cell.length_c   1.000
_cell.angle_alpha   90.00
_cell.angle_beta   90.00
_cell.angle_gamma   90.00
#
_symmetry.space_group_name_H-M   'P 1'
#
loop_
_entity.id
_entity.type
_entity.pdbx_description
1 polymer ?
#
loop_
_entity_poly.entity_id
_entity_poly.type
_entity_poly.pdbx_seq_one_letter_code
_entity_poly.pdbx_strand_id
1 'polypeptide(L)'
;FRDILGDTAVESRRPFCNCLIDICRNTNLSLHERAHELLYTGTIYGLYPGLHTKTADEWRLNVRSLSVGAAHTALEEWMGTLTKIIRRQEALPELFSVNTGAGTHKFSQGLATAFASHVKKLAAPFRESEEKAGFFTATREELVSWVQSRVPSLAVTA
;
A
#
# COMPACT_ATOMS: atom_id res chain seq x y z
N PHE A 1 20.46 8.42 -6.07
CA PHE A 1 18.99 8.41 -6.34
C PHE A 1 18.42 9.83 -6.36
N ARG A 2 18.58 10.62 -5.29
CA ARG A 2 18.08 12.02 -5.24
C ARG A 2 18.59 12.88 -6.41
N ASP A 3 19.87 12.79 -6.73
CA ASP A 3 20.47 13.57 -7.83
C ASP A 3 19.88 13.16 -9.19
N ILE A 4 19.81 11.85 -9.45
CA ILE A 4 19.16 11.28 -10.65
C ILE A 4 17.70 11.74 -10.78
N LEU A 5 16.95 11.74 -9.68
CA LEU A 5 15.55 12.20 -9.68
C LEU A 5 15.46 13.71 -9.91
N GLY A 6 16.40 14.50 -9.39
CA GLY A 6 16.52 15.94 -9.62
C GLY A 6 16.76 16.27 -11.10
N ASP A 7 17.64 15.51 -11.75
CA ASP A 7 18.01 15.69 -13.16
C ASP A 7 16.98 15.11 -14.14
N THR A 8 16.04 14.29 -13.65
CA THR A 8 14.95 13.74 -14.46
C THR A 8 13.87 14.79 -14.68
N ALA A 9 13.36 14.89 -15.92
CA ALA A 9 12.23 15.75 -16.26
C ALA A 9 11.02 15.46 -15.35
N VAL A 10 10.31 16.49 -14.92
CA VAL A 10 9.31 16.41 -13.83
C VAL A 10 8.25 15.35 -14.10
N GLU A 11 7.76 15.28 -15.34
CA GLU A 11 6.78 14.31 -15.82
C GLU A 11 7.29 12.86 -15.79
N SER A 12 8.60 12.66 -15.86
CA SER A 12 9.24 11.34 -15.89
C SER A 12 9.63 10.84 -14.50
N ARG A 13 9.69 11.71 -13.48
CA ARG A 13 10.15 11.35 -12.13
C ARG A 13 9.30 10.25 -11.48
N ARG A 14 7.96 10.34 -11.56
CA ARG A 14 7.07 9.32 -11.00
C ARG A 14 7.17 7.99 -11.76
N PRO A 15 7.03 7.93 -13.10
CA PRO A 15 7.25 6.69 -13.85
C PRO A 15 8.61 6.05 -13.57
N PHE A 16 9.67 6.86 -13.49
CA PHE A 16 11.02 6.41 -13.19
C PHE A 16 11.10 5.77 -11.79
N CYS A 17 10.56 6.43 -10.76
CA CYS A 17 10.52 5.91 -9.41
C CYS A 17 9.72 4.60 -9.31
N ASN A 18 8.54 4.53 -9.95
CA ASN A 18 7.73 3.31 -10.01
C ASN A 18 8.50 2.15 -10.66
N CYS A 19 9.21 2.41 -11.76
CA CYS A 19 9.99 1.41 -12.47
C CYS A 19 11.11 0.84 -11.58
N LEU A 20 11.84 1.70 -10.86
CA LEU A 20 12.88 1.25 -9.92
C LEU A 20 12.31 0.41 -8.77
N ILE A 21 11.15 0.80 -8.23
CA ILE A 21 10.45 0.02 -7.22
C ILE A 21 10.08 -1.37 -7.76
N ASP A 22 9.55 -1.46 -8.98
CA ASP A 22 9.22 -2.75 -9.61
C ASP A 22 10.46 -3.62 -9.81
N ILE A 23 11.59 -3.05 -10.22
CA ILE A 23 12.86 -3.77 -10.37
C ILE A 23 13.31 -4.33 -9.00
N CYS A 24 13.26 -3.52 -7.95
CA CYS A 24 13.57 -3.96 -6.59
C CYS A 24 12.68 -5.12 -6.12
N ARG A 25 11.41 -5.12 -6.53
CA ARG A 25 10.43 -6.15 -6.17
C ARG A 25 10.57 -7.46 -6.97
N ASN A 26 11.06 -7.39 -8.22
CA ASN A 26 11.09 -8.53 -9.14
C ASN A 26 12.44 -9.28 -9.19
N THR A 27 13.48 -8.78 -8.53
CA THR A 27 14.83 -9.34 -8.64
C THR A 27 15.16 -10.30 -7.48
N ASN A 28 15.36 -9.80 -6.26
CA ASN A 28 15.74 -10.60 -5.09
C ASN A 28 15.12 -10.05 -3.79
N LEU A 29 14.92 -10.91 -2.78
CA LEU A 29 14.32 -10.54 -1.48
C LEU A 29 15.07 -9.41 -0.76
N SER A 30 16.40 -9.34 -0.91
CA SER A 30 17.24 -8.29 -0.28
C SER A 30 16.97 -6.88 -0.80
N LEU A 31 16.28 -6.73 -1.94
CA LEU A 31 15.92 -5.43 -2.50
C LEU A 31 14.49 -5.00 -2.15
N HIS A 32 13.73 -5.82 -1.42
CA HIS A 32 12.40 -5.41 -0.93
C HIS A 32 12.50 -4.18 -0.02
N GLU A 33 13.49 -4.11 0.87
CA GLU A 33 13.73 -2.93 1.71
C GLU A 33 14.03 -1.69 0.88
N ARG A 34 14.76 -1.85 -0.24
CA ARG A 34 15.04 -0.74 -1.17
C ARG A 34 13.77 -0.23 -1.86
N ALA A 35 12.81 -1.10 -2.17
CA ALA A 35 11.51 -0.68 -2.69
C ALA A 35 10.80 0.27 -1.70
N HIS A 36 10.82 -0.07 -0.41
CA HIS A 36 10.26 0.76 0.67
C HIS A 36 10.98 2.11 0.80
N GLU A 37 12.31 2.11 0.80
CA GLU A 37 13.11 3.36 0.83
C GLU A 37 12.86 4.27 -0.38
N LEU A 38 12.71 3.68 -1.58
CA LEU A 38 12.41 4.41 -2.81
C LEU A 38 11.02 5.03 -2.74
N LEU A 39 10.01 4.29 -2.27
CA LEU A 39 8.66 4.82 -2.08
C LEU A 39 8.63 5.97 -1.07
N TYR A 40 9.32 5.80 0.07
CA TYR A 40 9.47 6.84 1.09
C TYR A 40 10.13 8.10 0.51
N THR A 41 11.25 7.93 -0.19
CA THR A 41 11.94 9.05 -0.83
C THR A 41 11.07 9.73 -1.88
N GLY A 42 10.40 8.96 -2.76
CA GLY A 42 9.48 9.52 -3.74
C GLY A 42 8.32 10.30 -3.11
N THR A 43 7.84 9.86 -1.94
CA THR A 43 6.81 10.57 -1.17
C THR A 43 7.32 11.91 -0.65
N ILE A 44 8.53 11.96 -0.07
CA ILE A 44 9.18 13.22 0.37
C ILE A 44 9.33 14.21 -0.79
N TYR A 45 9.68 13.70 -1.98
CA TYR A 45 9.83 14.51 -3.20
C TYR A 45 8.49 14.89 -3.85
N GLY A 46 7.36 14.59 -3.23
CA GLY A 46 6.03 14.95 -3.73
C GLY A 46 5.60 14.18 -4.98
N LEU A 47 6.21 13.03 -5.26
CA LEU A 47 5.88 12.25 -6.46
C LEU A 47 4.48 11.63 -6.38
N TYR A 48 3.96 11.39 -5.18
CA TYR A 48 2.70 10.66 -4.96
C TYR A 48 1.66 11.52 -4.22
N PRO A 49 1.24 12.66 -4.81
CA PRO A 49 0.21 13.50 -4.22
C PRO A 49 -1.11 12.71 -4.15
N GLY A 50 -1.78 12.76 -3.00
CA GLY A 50 -3.05 12.06 -2.78
C GLY A 50 -2.93 10.54 -2.65
N LEU A 51 -1.73 10.00 -2.43
CA LEU A 51 -1.54 8.57 -2.11
C LEU A 51 -2.36 8.17 -0.87
N HIS A 52 -2.40 9.04 0.13
CA HIS A 52 -3.26 8.88 1.29
C HIS A 52 -4.32 9.98 1.33
N THR A 53 -5.54 9.60 1.63
CA THR A 53 -6.61 10.51 2.04
C THR A 53 -7.07 10.09 3.42
N LYS A 54 -7.17 11.03 4.37
CA LYS A 54 -7.65 10.76 5.72
C LYS A 54 -8.78 11.73 6.05
N THR A 55 -9.96 11.19 6.29
CA THR A 55 -11.10 11.90 6.88
C THR A 55 -11.41 11.31 8.27
N ALA A 56 -12.41 11.86 8.96
CA ALA A 56 -12.88 11.29 10.22
C ALA A 56 -13.46 9.88 10.03
N ASP A 57 -14.15 9.66 8.92
CA ASP A 57 -14.92 8.44 8.67
C ASP A 57 -14.15 7.38 7.86
N GLU A 58 -13.19 7.81 7.03
CA GLU A 58 -12.49 6.94 6.07
C GLU A 58 -11.02 7.30 5.93
N TRP A 59 -10.15 6.29 6.03
CA TRP A 59 -8.76 6.39 5.57
C TRP A 59 -8.58 5.58 4.29
N ARG A 60 -8.10 6.24 3.24
CA ARG A 60 -7.95 5.67 1.91
C ARG A 60 -6.50 5.67 1.44
N LEU A 61 -6.08 4.56 0.87
CA LEU A 61 -4.85 4.42 0.09
C LEU A 61 -5.20 4.42 -1.41
N ASN A 62 -4.71 5.38 -2.18
CA ASN A 62 -4.99 5.52 -3.61
C ASN A 62 -3.78 5.09 -4.45
N VAL A 63 -3.82 3.86 -4.96
CA VAL A 63 -2.72 3.26 -5.74
C VAL A 63 -2.96 3.25 -7.24
N ARG A 64 -4.06 3.85 -7.74
CA ARG A 64 -4.47 3.79 -9.16
C ARG A 64 -3.44 4.30 -10.18
N SER A 65 -2.47 5.09 -9.73
CA SER A 65 -1.40 5.68 -10.58
C SER A 65 -0.04 5.03 -10.35
N LEU A 66 0.01 4.01 -9.49
CA LEU A 66 1.20 3.25 -9.18
C LEU A 66 1.33 2.06 -10.12
N SER A 67 2.56 1.62 -10.32
CA SER A 67 2.82 0.28 -10.85
C SER A 67 2.46 -0.78 -9.81
N VAL A 68 2.47 -2.05 -10.21
CA VAL A 68 2.11 -3.18 -9.33
C VAL A 68 3.05 -3.27 -8.12
N GLY A 69 4.37 -3.21 -8.33
CA GLY A 69 5.34 -3.29 -7.24
C GLY A 69 5.23 -2.09 -6.30
N ALA A 70 5.02 -0.88 -6.84
CA ALA A 70 4.80 0.31 -6.03
C ALA A 70 3.50 0.25 -5.22
N ALA A 71 2.40 -0.24 -5.80
CA ALA A 71 1.13 -0.41 -5.10
C ALA A 71 1.23 -1.40 -3.94
N HIS A 72 1.90 -2.53 -4.17
CA HIS A 72 2.14 -3.52 -3.11
C HIS A 72 3.03 -2.99 -1.99
N THR A 73 4.09 -2.25 -2.35
CA THR A 73 4.99 -1.60 -1.39
C THR A 73 4.22 -0.57 -0.55
N ALA A 74 3.37 0.24 -1.19
CA ALA A 74 2.54 1.21 -0.49
C ALA A 74 1.52 0.57 0.46
N LEU A 75 0.94 -0.58 0.08
CA LEU A 75 0.09 -1.35 0.98
C LEU A 75 0.86 -1.83 2.20
N GLU A 76 2.02 -2.45 2.01
CA GLU A 76 2.85 -2.97 3.10
C GLU A 76 3.26 -1.87 4.10
N GLU A 77 3.72 -0.71 3.62
CA GLU A 77 4.03 0.46 4.47
C GLU A 77 2.79 0.96 5.23
N TRP A 78 1.65 1.01 4.54
CA TRP A 78 0.40 1.44 5.17
C TRP A 78 -0.03 0.46 6.26
N MET A 79 0.04 -0.85 6.01
CA MET A 79 -0.26 -1.88 7.02
C MET A 79 0.68 -1.81 8.22
N GLY A 80 1.98 -1.56 7.99
CA GLY A 80 2.95 -1.34 9.07
C GLY A 80 2.59 -0.12 9.91
N THR A 81 2.15 0.96 9.27
CA THR A 81 1.68 2.17 9.97
C THR A 81 0.40 1.93 10.76
N LEU A 82 -0.60 1.30 10.15
CA LEU A 82 -1.86 0.94 10.82
C LEU A 82 -1.63 0.04 12.03
N THR A 83 -0.73 -0.94 11.90
CA THR A 83 -0.33 -1.83 13.01
C THR A 83 0.21 -1.03 14.20
N LYS A 84 1.07 -0.03 13.95
CA LYS A 84 1.62 0.83 15.01
C LYS A 84 0.53 1.66 15.69
N ILE A 85 -0.36 2.26 14.90
CA ILE A 85 -1.50 3.08 15.39
C ILE A 85 -2.44 2.23 16.26
N ILE A 86 -2.82 1.03 15.79
CA ILE A 86 -3.68 0.10 16.51
C ILE A 86 -3.02 -0.34 17.82
N ARG A 87 -1.72 -0.70 17.80
CA ARG A 87 -0.98 -1.11 19.02
C ARG A 87 -0.88 0.00 20.05
N ARG A 88 -0.85 1.26 19.61
CA ARG A 88 -0.83 2.45 20.49
C ARG A 88 -2.23 2.89 20.92
N GLN A 89 -3.28 2.20 20.47
CA GLN A 89 -4.68 2.53 20.75
C GLN A 89 -5.03 3.97 20.33
N GLU A 90 -4.40 4.45 19.25
CA GLU A 90 -4.71 5.73 18.64
C GLU A 90 -6.07 5.68 17.92
N ALA A 91 -6.71 6.84 17.73
CA ALA A 91 -8.02 6.92 17.07
C ALA A 91 -7.96 6.43 15.61
N LEU A 92 -8.98 5.66 15.22
CA LEU A 92 -9.13 5.07 13.88
C LEU A 92 -10.47 5.50 13.27
N PRO A 93 -10.59 5.62 11.94
CA PRO A 93 -11.89 5.74 11.28
C PRO A 93 -12.67 4.41 11.38
N GLU A 94 -13.94 4.41 11.00
CA GLU A 94 -14.74 3.19 10.87
C GLU A 94 -14.36 2.40 9.61
N LEU A 95 -13.98 3.10 8.53
CA LEU A 95 -13.73 2.51 7.22
C LEU A 95 -12.29 2.73 6.74
N PHE A 96 -11.74 1.69 6.12
CA PHE A 96 -10.48 1.73 5.41
C PHE A 96 -10.69 1.28 3.99
N SER A 97 -10.11 1.99 3.03
CA SER A 97 -10.24 1.61 1.63
C SER A 97 -8.95 1.71 0.83
N VAL A 98 -8.85 0.89 -0.21
CA VAL A 98 -7.80 0.99 -1.22
C VAL A 98 -8.44 1.18 -2.59
N ASN A 99 -8.00 2.19 -3.32
CA ASN A 99 -8.45 2.43 -4.69
C ASN A 99 -7.34 2.04 -5.69
N THR A 100 -7.54 0.94 -6.41
CA THR A 100 -6.69 0.48 -7.51
C THR A 100 -7.12 1.04 -8.86
N GLY A 101 -8.26 1.73 -8.92
CA GLY A 101 -8.90 2.20 -10.14
C GLY A 101 -9.73 1.10 -10.82
N ALA A 102 -10.81 1.49 -11.50
CA ALA A 102 -11.78 0.56 -12.08
C ALA A 102 -11.25 -0.27 -13.28
N GLY A 103 -10.00 -0.09 -13.69
CA GLY A 103 -9.38 -0.92 -14.73
C GLY A 103 -10.07 -0.87 -16.10
N THR A 104 -10.70 0.25 -16.46
CA THR A 104 -11.55 0.37 -17.67
C THR A 104 -10.79 0.29 -19.00
N HIS A 105 -9.45 0.31 -18.97
CA HIS A 105 -8.60 0.12 -20.15
C HIS A 105 -7.99 -1.30 -20.18
N LYS A 106 -7.82 -1.90 -21.37
CA LYS A 106 -7.41 -3.31 -21.53
C LYS A 106 -6.09 -3.72 -20.84
N PHE A 107 -5.23 -2.75 -20.54
CA PHE A 107 -3.94 -2.95 -19.84
C PHE A 107 -3.98 -2.59 -18.35
N SER A 108 -5.12 -2.10 -17.84
CA SER A 108 -5.28 -1.57 -16.48
C SER A 108 -5.98 -2.52 -15.51
N GLN A 109 -6.55 -3.64 -15.97
CA GLN A 109 -7.13 -4.66 -15.10
C GLN A 109 -6.08 -5.45 -14.29
N GLY A 110 -4.81 -5.43 -14.72
CA GLY A 110 -3.75 -6.17 -14.03
C GLY A 110 -3.49 -5.70 -12.60
N LEU A 111 -3.70 -4.41 -12.29
CA LEU A 111 -3.40 -3.87 -10.97
C LEU A 111 -4.35 -4.39 -9.90
N ALA A 112 -5.66 -4.36 -10.14
CA ALA A 112 -6.65 -4.86 -9.18
C ALA A 112 -6.45 -6.34 -8.87
N THR A 113 -6.24 -7.17 -9.90
CA THR A 113 -5.97 -8.60 -9.75
C THR A 113 -4.66 -8.87 -9.00
N ALA A 114 -3.58 -8.18 -9.36
CA ALA A 114 -2.30 -8.32 -8.67
C ALA A 114 -2.38 -7.84 -7.22
N PHE A 115 -3.16 -6.79 -6.96
CA PHE A 115 -3.41 -6.27 -5.62
C PHE A 115 -4.21 -7.28 -4.77
N ALA A 116 -5.30 -7.84 -5.30
CA ALA A 116 -6.10 -8.87 -4.63
C ALA A 116 -5.25 -10.09 -4.25
N SER A 117 -4.40 -10.56 -5.18
CA SER A 117 -3.46 -11.65 -4.92
C SER A 117 -2.50 -11.33 -3.78
N HIS A 118 -1.98 -10.10 -3.73
CA HIS A 118 -1.04 -9.67 -2.69
C HIS A 118 -1.71 -9.48 -1.33
N VAL A 119 -2.91 -8.90 -1.29
CA VAL A 119 -3.74 -8.81 -0.08
C VAL A 119 -4.00 -10.21 0.50
N LYS A 120 -4.35 -11.18 -0.36
CA LYS A 120 -4.54 -12.58 0.04
C LYS A 120 -3.25 -13.20 0.58
N LYS A 121 -2.11 -12.98 -0.09
CA LYS A 121 -0.79 -13.44 0.37
C LYS A 121 -0.45 -12.88 1.76
N LEU A 122 -0.76 -11.60 2.00
CA LEU A 122 -0.57 -10.96 3.28
C LEU A 122 -1.67 -11.31 4.29
N ALA A 123 -2.68 -12.10 3.92
CA ALA A 123 -3.90 -12.32 4.69
C ALA A 123 -4.49 -11.02 5.27
N ALA A 124 -4.34 -9.90 4.55
CA ALA A 124 -4.83 -8.59 4.98
C ALA A 124 -6.36 -8.53 4.87
N PRO A 125 -7.04 -7.76 5.74
CA PRO A 125 -8.50 -7.81 5.87
C PRO A 125 -9.24 -7.05 4.76
N PHE A 126 -8.56 -6.68 3.68
CA PHE A 126 -9.17 -5.95 2.57
C PHE A 126 -9.90 -6.89 1.62
N ARG A 127 -11.17 -6.63 1.35
CA ARG A 127 -11.96 -7.36 0.34
C ARG A 127 -12.36 -6.44 -0.79
N GLU A 128 -12.40 -6.96 -2.01
CA GLU A 128 -12.90 -6.19 -3.15
C GLU A 128 -14.37 -5.83 -2.92
N SER A 129 -14.72 -4.57 -3.18
CA SER A 129 -16.05 -4.03 -2.99
C SER A 129 -16.98 -4.48 -4.11
N GLU A 130 -18.07 -5.17 -3.78
CA GLU A 130 -19.09 -5.56 -4.77
C GLU A 130 -19.77 -4.34 -5.42
N GLU A 131 -19.92 -3.26 -4.64
CA GLU A 131 -20.57 -2.02 -5.10
C GLU A 131 -19.69 -1.15 -6.02
N LYS A 132 -18.36 -1.30 -5.95
CA LYS A 132 -17.44 -0.36 -6.58
C LYS A 132 -16.16 -1.04 -7.07
N ALA A 133 -16.13 -1.28 -8.38
CA ALA A 133 -14.98 -1.87 -9.04
C ALA A 133 -13.67 -1.10 -8.77
N GLY A 134 -12.59 -1.84 -8.49
CA GLY A 134 -11.29 -1.26 -8.18
C GLY A 134 -11.19 -0.64 -6.79
N PHE A 135 -12.15 -0.90 -5.90
CA PHE A 135 -12.04 -0.56 -4.48
C PHE A 135 -11.94 -1.83 -3.65
N PHE A 136 -11.06 -1.79 -2.66
CA PHE A 136 -10.99 -2.77 -1.59
C PHE A 136 -11.34 -2.08 -0.28
N THR A 137 -12.05 -2.75 0.61
CA THR A 137 -12.51 -2.19 1.88
C THR A 137 -12.24 -3.13 3.05
N ALA A 138 -12.05 -2.55 4.23
CA ALA A 138 -11.96 -3.24 5.51
C ALA A 138 -12.57 -2.36 6.59
N THR A 139 -13.25 -2.94 7.57
CA THR A 139 -13.72 -2.19 8.75
C THR A 139 -12.61 -2.04 9.78
N ARG A 140 -12.82 -1.13 10.73
CA ARG A 140 -11.95 -0.99 11.90
C ARG A 140 -11.78 -2.32 12.65
N GLU A 141 -12.87 -3.03 12.91
CA GLU A 141 -12.89 -4.27 13.69
C GLU A 141 -12.06 -5.36 13.00
N GLU A 142 -12.19 -5.46 11.67
CA GLU A 142 -11.44 -6.43 10.88
C GLU A 142 -9.93 -6.14 10.91
N LEU A 143 -9.53 -4.87 10.83
CA LEU A 143 -8.14 -4.46 10.96
C LEU A 143 -7.58 -4.69 12.36
N VAL A 144 -8.35 -4.37 13.40
CA VAL A 144 -7.94 -4.62 14.79
C VAL A 144 -7.77 -6.12 15.04
N SER A 145 -8.75 -6.93 14.63
CA SER A 145 -8.68 -8.39 14.72
C SER A 145 -7.48 -8.97 13.96
N TRP A 146 -7.22 -8.48 12.75
CA TRP A 146 -6.06 -8.85 11.96
C TRP A 146 -4.74 -8.54 12.67
N VAL A 147 -4.59 -7.35 13.26
CA VAL A 147 -3.38 -6.98 14.02
C VAL A 147 -3.21 -7.86 15.25
N GLN A 148 -4.30 -8.12 15.99
CA GLN A 148 -4.29 -8.93 17.20
C GLN A 148 -3.92 -10.39 16.91
N SER A 149 -4.41 -10.98 15.80
CA SER A 149 -4.08 -12.34 15.38
C SER A 149 -2.58 -12.57 15.09
N ARG A 150 -1.83 -11.49 14.86
CA ARG A 150 -0.40 -11.49 14.53
C ARG A 150 0.50 -11.19 15.71
N VAL A 151 -0.05 -10.92 16.88
CA VAL A 151 0.74 -10.84 18.10
C VAL A 151 1.19 -12.27 18.42
N PRO A 152 2.50 -12.57 18.46
CA PRO A 152 2.95 -13.85 18.95
C PRO A 152 2.39 -14.04 20.35
N SER A 153 1.62 -15.10 20.56
CA SER A 153 1.21 -15.48 21.92
C SER A 153 2.50 -15.68 22.71
N LEU A 154 2.75 -14.85 23.72
CA LEU A 154 3.74 -15.12 24.73
C LEU A 154 3.22 -16.33 25.51
N ALA A 155 3.43 -17.53 24.96
CA ALA A 155 3.22 -18.76 25.67
C ALA A 155 4.17 -18.73 26.88
N VAL A 156 3.58 -18.47 28.04
CA VAL A 156 4.21 -18.60 29.35
C VAL A 156 4.75 -20.02 29.45
N THR A 157 6.07 -20.19 29.33
CA THR A 157 6.72 -21.41 29.80
C THR A 157 6.74 -21.33 31.32
N ALA A 158 5.76 -21.97 31.94
CA ALA A 158 5.78 -22.35 33.35
C ALA A 158 6.64 -23.59 33.54
#